data_AF-A0A7Y6YRQ3-F1
#
_entry.id   AF-A0A7Y6YRQ3-F1
#
_cell.length_a   1.000
_cell.length_b   1.000
_cell.length_c   1.000
_cell.angle_alpha   90.00
_cell.angle_beta   90.00
_cell.angle_gamma   90.00
#
_symmetry.space_group_name_H-M   'P 1'
#
loop_
_entity.id
_entity.type
_entity.pdbx_description
1 polymer ?
#
loop_
_entity_poly.entity_id
_entity_poly.type
_entity_poly.pdbx_seq_one_letter_code
_entity_poly.pdbx_strand_id
1 'polypeptide(L)' 'MKYLILSQFAGPMIRHGATVLGGYLVAEGIADADTAQQIVGGLTAAGGVGLSYLEKLLRA' A
#
# COMPACT_ATOMS: atom_id res chain seq x y z
N MET A 1 16.67 10.75 11.47
CA MET A 1 15.65 10.13 12.34
C MET A 1 14.24 10.20 11.75
N LYS A 2 13.75 11.37 11.27
CA LYS A 2 12.41 11.50 10.65
C LYS A 2 12.13 10.48 9.51
N TYR A 3 13.12 10.18 8.67
CA TYR A 3 12.94 9.21 7.56
C TYR A 3 12.79 7.75 8.01
N LEU A 4 13.45 7.37 9.11
CA LEU A 4 13.39 6.00 9.65
C LEU A 4 11.99 5.71 10.19
N ILE A 5 11.40 6.70 10.87
CA ILE A 5 10.04 6.58 11.40
C ILE A 5 9.02 6.51 10.26
N LEU A 6 9.21 7.30 9.20
CA LEU A 6 8.32 7.29 8.04
C LEU A 6 8.33 5.93 7.32
N SER A 7 9.53 5.39 7.06
CA SER A 7 9.69 4.08 6.41
C SER A 7 9.19 2.92 7.27
N GLN A 8 9.41 2.96 8.59
CA GLN A 8 8.95 1.91 9.51
C GLN A 8 7.43 1.81 9.63
N PHE A 9 6.68 2.89 9.43
CA PHE A 9 5.23 2.89 9.55
C PHE A 9 4.49 2.93 8.21
N ALA A 10 4.97 3.73 7.25
CA ALA A 10 4.25 3.91 5.99
C ALA A 10 4.23 2.64 5.13
N GLY A 11 5.35 1.90 5.06
CA GLY A 11 5.43 0.65 4.30
C GLY A 11 4.42 -0.41 4.77
N PRO A 12 4.41 -0.76 6.08
CA PRO A 12 3.41 -1.67 6.63
C PRO A 12 1.97 -1.18 6.46
N MET A 13 1.71 0.11 6.66
CA MET A 13 0.35 0.67 6.50
C MET A 13 -0.18 0.54 5.07
N ILE A 14 0.66 0.78 4.06
CA ILE A 14 0.28 0.60 2.65
C ILE A 14 -0.09 -0.87 2.39
N ARG A 15 0.74 -1.82 2.82
CA ARG A 15 0.53 -3.24 2.55
C ARG A 15 -0.68 -3.79 3.29
N HIS A 16 -0.80 -3.51 4.59
CA HIS A 16 -1.93 -3.99 5.38
C HIS A 16 -3.23 -3.29 4.98
N GLY A 17 -3.20 -1.98 4.72
CA GLY A 17 -4.35 -1.24 4.22
C GLY A 17 -4.86 -1.76 2.88
N ALA A 18 -3.96 -2.01 1.92
CA ALA A 18 -4.32 -2.62 0.65
C ALA A 18 -4.92 -4.02 0.83
N THR A 19 -4.36 -4.83 1.74
CA THR A 19 -4.86 -6.18 2.03
C THR A 19 -6.26 -6.16 2.64
N VAL A 20 -6.52 -5.25 3.59
CA VAL A 20 -7.84 -5.06 4.21
C VAL A 20 -8.86 -4.62 3.15
N LEU A 21 -8.49 -3.67 2.29
CA LEU A 21 -9.36 -3.23 1.20
C LEU A 21 -9.69 -4.39 0.26
N GLY A 22 -8.70 -5.20 -0.14
CA GLY A 22 -8.93 -6.38 -0.99
C GLY A 22 -9.90 -7.37 -0.34
N GLY A 23 -9.73 -7.68 0.94
CA GLY A 23 -10.65 -8.54 1.68
C GLY A 23 -12.07 -7.98 1.75
N TYR A 24 -12.21 -6.67 1.95
CA TYR A 24 -13.51 -5.98 1.95
C TYR A 24 -14.21 -6.07 0.57
N LEU A 25 -13.47 -5.82 -0.52
CA LEU A 25 -14.02 -5.87 -1.88
C LEU A 25 -14.57 -7.27 -2.23
N VAL A 26 -13.89 -8.32 -1.78
CA VAL A 26 -14.37 -9.70 -1.95
C VAL A 26 -15.58 -9.98 -1.07
N ALA A 27 -15.56 -9.56 0.20
CA ALA A 27 -16.63 -9.81 1.15
C ALA A 27 -17.97 -9.16 0.73
N GLU A 28 -17.91 -7.94 0.17
CA GLU A 28 -19.08 -7.22 -0.35
C GLU A 28 -19.51 -7.69 -1.75
N GLY A 29 -18.78 -8.63 -2.36
CA GLY A 29 -19.05 -9.10 -3.72
C GLY A 29 -18.78 -8.06 -4.81
N ILE A 30 -17.98 -7.03 -4.51
CA ILE A 30 -17.62 -5.96 -5.46
C ILE A 30 -16.59 -6.47 -6.47
N ALA A 31 -15.67 -7.35 -6.05
CA ALA A 31 -14.66 -7.96 -6.90
C ALA A 31 -14.46 -9.44 -6.56
N ASP A 32 -14.14 -10.26 -7.56
CA ASP A 32 -13.70 -11.64 -7.32
C ASP A 32 -12.28 -11.67 -6.71
N ALA A 33 -11.85 -12.86 -6.28
CA ALA A 33 -10.57 -13.04 -5.59
C ALA A 33 -9.35 -12.65 -6.44
N ASP A 34 -9.39 -12.89 -7.75
CA ASP A 34 -8.28 -12.56 -8.65
C ASP A 34 -8.22 -11.05 -8.89
N THR A 35 -9.37 -10.45 -9.22
CA THR A 35 -9.49 -8.99 -9.38
C THR A 35 -9.07 -8.25 -8.10
N ALA A 36 -9.51 -8.72 -6.93
CA ALA A 36 -9.11 -8.13 -5.65
C ALA A 36 -7.61 -8.25 -5.40
N GLN A 37 -6.98 -9.39 -5.70
CA GLN A 37 -5.53 -9.55 -5.58
C GLN A 37 -4.77 -8.60 -6.51
N GLN A 38 -5.24 -8.38 -7.74
CA GLN A 38 -4.65 -7.41 -8.65
C GLN A 38 -4.74 -5.98 -8.08
N ILE A 39 -5.88 -5.60 -7.49
CA ILE A 39 -6.05 -4.31 -6.82
C ILE A 39 -5.08 -4.17 -5.63
N VAL A 40 -4.97 -5.18 -4.76
CA VAL A 40 -4.03 -5.16 -3.63
C VAL A 40 -2.59 -5.01 -4.10
N GLY A 41 -2.20 -5.77 -5.13
CA GLY A 41 -0.87 -5.70 -5.73
C GLY A 41 -0.58 -4.33 -6.32
N GLY A 42 -1.51 -3.78 -7.08
CA GLY A 42 -1.42 -2.46 -7.68
C GLY A 42 -1.27 -1.34 -6.65
N LEU A 43 -2.12 -1.33 -5.61
CA LEU A 43 -2.05 -0.36 -4.52
C LEU A 43 -0.74 -0.46 -3.74
N THR A 44 -0.28 -1.68 -3.47
CA THR A 44 0.99 -1.89 -2.76
C THR A 44 2.17 -1.36 -3.58
N ALA A 45 2.19 -1.63 -4.90
CA ALA A 45 3.24 -1.14 -5.79
C ALA A 45 3.20 0.39 -5.90
N ALA A 46 2.03 0.97 -6.17
CA ALA A 46 1.86 2.42 -6.30
C ALA A 46 2.25 3.15 -4.99
N GLY A 47 1.80 2.64 -3.85
CA GLY A 47 2.17 3.17 -2.54
C GLY A 47 3.68 3.07 -2.27
N GLY A 48 4.33 1.97 -2.65
CA GLY A 48 5.78 1.81 -2.53
C GLY A 48 6.56 2.81 -3.37
N VAL A 49 6.16 3.03 -4.62
CA VAL A 49 6.77 4.04 -5.50
C VAL A 49 6.56 5.45 -4.94
N GLY A 50 5.34 5.77 -4.49
CA GLY A 50 5.04 7.06 -3.88
C GLY A 50 5.86 7.32 -2.61
N LEU A 51 5.99 6.32 -1.74
CA LEU A 51 6.82 6.41 -0.55
C LEU A 51 8.30 6.60 -0.91
N SER A 52 8.81 5.88 -1.90
CA SER A 52 10.20 6.05 -2.38
C SER A 52 10.46 7.47 -2.90
N TYR A 53 9.50 8.04 -3.64
CA TYR A 53 9.61 9.41 -4.12
C TYR A 53 9.61 10.43 -2.98
N LEU A 54 8.71 10.26 -1.99
CA LEU A 54 8.68 11.11 -0.79
C LEU A 54 9.96 11.02 0.04
N GLU A 55 10.50 9.81 0.23
CA GLU A 55 11.78 9.64 0.91
C GLU A 55 12.92 10.36 0.19
N LYS A 56 12.92 10.35 -1.16
CA LYS A 56 13.92 11.07 -1.95
C LYS A 56 13.80 12.58 -1.74
N LEU A 57 12.58 13.13 -1.72
CA LEU A 57 12.35 14.56 -1.45
C LEU A 57 12.77 14.97 -0.03
N LEU A 58 12.55 14.10 0.96
CA LEU A 58 12.88 14.38 2.37
C LEU A 58 14.37 14.18 2.70
N ARG A 59 15.12 13.51 1.82
CA ARG A 59 16.58 13.31 1.96
C ARG A 59 17.40 14.38 1.23
N ALA A 60 16.80 15.07 0.25
CA ALA A 60 17.39 16.21 -0.45
C ALA A 60 17.37 17.46 0.45
#